data_AF-A0A256ZRT6-F1
#
_entry.id   AF-A0A256ZRT6-F1
#
_cell.length_a   1.000
_cell.length_b   1.000
_cell.length_c   1.000
_cell.angle_alpha   90.00
_cell.angle_beta   90.00
_cell.angle_gamma   90.00
#
_symmetry.space_group_name_H-M   'P 1'
#
loop_
_entity.id
_entity.type
_entity.pdbx_description
1 polymer ?
#
loop_
_entity_poly.entity_id
_entity_poly.type
_entity_poly.pdbx_seq_one_letter_code
_entity_poly.pdbx_strand_id
1 'polypeptide(L)'
;RNLIPPEELGLKSKPYFDHKLYYDLSKVKELSKHNAELVKTIAWKLAFGEGEIYEVIGEGVRRAAKKLDDMFEENVKKENILFEDLAVYVPFGPDGSLTPAMYWGPGNIMPLPIIGKYLTYYHGIFLEPEDLAVKALGRAIKELYSEEGGLCRFHRRWGEEILPKLIEEAYGIEVNMDEHNRELLRKIIEYDKKAGYKPVFWESKRVIDYFTLAAKEYGAEKWYEKLTKEGIEAAKEYWQRFLWKEEEIIGIKWDIKS
;
A
#
# COMPACT_ATOMS: atom_id res chain seq x y z
N ARG A 1 19.83 10.02 -5.69
CA ARG A 1 20.27 8.99 -6.66
C ARG A 1 20.12 9.59 -8.05
N ASN A 2 20.95 9.21 -9.01
CA ASN A 2 20.97 9.86 -10.33
C ASN A 2 20.24 9.05 -11.42
N LEU A 3 19.17 8.33 -11.04
CA LEU A 3 18.40 7.49 -11.95
C LEU A 3 17.70 8.31 -13.05
N ILE A 4 17.08 9.44 -12.68
CA ILE A 4 16.48 10.38 -13.61
C ILE A 4 17.23 11.71 -13.50
N PRO A 5 17.93 12.15 -14.57
CA PRO A 5 18.50 13.48 -14.62
C PRO A 5 17.42 14.57 -14.53
N PRO A 6 17.64 15.69 -13.80
CA PRO A 6 16.65 16.78 -13.68
C PRO A 6 16.13 17.31 -15.02
N GLU A 7 17.00 17.39 -16.02
CA GLU A 7 16.70 17.86 -17.38
C GLU A 7 15.62 17.01 -18.08
N GLU A 8 15.59 15.70 -17.85
CA GLU A 8 14.57 14.79 -18.40
C GLU A 8 13.18 15.09 -17.83
N LEU A 9 13.12 15.66 -16.63
CA LEU A 9 11.89 16.14 -15.99
C LEU A 9 11.64 17.63 -16.29
N GLY A 10 12.47 18.29 -17.11
CA GLY A 10 12.43 19.74 -17.32
C GLY A 10 12.64 20.54 -16.03
N LEU A 11 13.40 19.99 -15.08
CA LEU A 11 13.73 20.62 -13.81
C LEU A 11 15.09 21.32 -13.89
N LYS A 12 15.19 22.48 -13.23
CA LYS A 12 16.43 23.27 -13.22
C LYS A 12 17.50 22.76 -12.25
N SER A 13 17.12 21.86 -11.34
CA SER A 13 17.94 21.43 -10.22
C SER A 13 17.36 20.22 -9.50
N LYS A 14 18.15 19.61 -8.61
CA LYS A 14 17.70 18.53 -7.73
C LYS A 14 16.97 19.07 -6.49
N PRO A 15 16.04 18.29 -5.90
CA PRO A 15 15.42 18.63 -4.63
C PRO A 15 16.38 18.46 -3.44
N TYR A 16 16.15 19.21 -2.37
CA TYR A 16 16.82 19.07 -1.09
C TYR A 16 16.04 18.10 -0.18
N PHE A 17 16.50 16.85 -0.10
CA PHE A 17 15.89 15.80 0.73
C PHE A 17 16.63 15.49 2.04
N ASP A 18 17.82 16.05 2.26
CA ASP A 18 18.51 15.87 3.54
C ASP A 18 17.78 16.66 4.64
N HIS A 19 17.13 15.93 5.55
CA HIS A 19 16.36 16.50 6.65
C HIS A 19 17.21 17.39 7.58
N LYS A 20 18.54 17.15 7.67
CA LYS A 20 19.44 17.95 8.51
C LYS A 20 19.56 19.39 8.03
N LEU A 21 19.36 19.65 6.73
CA LEU A 21 19.34 21.01 6.17
C LEU A 21 18.20 21.86 6.75
N TYR A 22 17.12 21.22 7.20
CA TYR A 22 15.94 21.88 7.74
C TYR A 22 16.02 22.16 9.25
N TYR A 23 17.12 21.78 9.90
CA TYR A 23 17.36 22.14 11.31
C TYR A 23 17.81 23.59 11.45
N ASP A 24 18.37 24.17 10.39
CA ASP A 24 18.67 25.60 10.30
C ASP A 24 17.40 26.35 9.85
N LEU A 25 16.65 26.88 10.81
CA LEU A 25 15.40 27.60 10.57
C LEU A 25 15.57 28.82 9.65
N SER A 26 16.77 29.39 9.55
CA SER A 26 17.04 30.52 8.64
C SER A 26 16.96 30.12 7.16
N LYS A 27 17.20 28.83 6.84
CA LYS A 27 17.21 28.29 5.47
C LYS A 27 15.93 27.60 5.07
N VAL A 28 15.09 27.19 6.04
CA VAL A 28 13.87 26.40 5.78
C VAL A 28 13.00 27.03 4.70
N LYS A 29 12.75 28.34 4.77
CA LYS A 29 11.90 29.03 3.79
C LYS A 29 12.44 28.92 2.36
N GLU A 30 13.75 29.06 2.19
CA GLU A 30 14.40 28.98 0.88
C GLU A 30 14.39 27.54 0.35
N LEU A 31 14.80 26.57 1.18
CA LEU A 31 14.83 25.14 0.84
C LEU A 31 13.44 24.61 0.48
N SER A 32 12.43 24.95 1.28
CA SER A 32 11.03 24.59 1.01
C SER A 32 10.51 25.25 -0.25
N LYS A 33 10.82 26.53 -0.50
CA LYS A 33 10.41 27.22 -1.74
C LYS A 33 11.03 26.56 -2.97
N HIS A 34 12.32 26.22 -2.90
CA HIS A 34 13.03 25.51 -3.97
C HIS A 34 12.33 24.18 -4.32
N ASN A 35 12.10 23.32 -3.32
CA ASN A 35 11.42 22.05 -3.54
C ASN A 35 9.98 22.23 -4.04
N ALA A 36 9.27 23.26 -3.56
CA ALA A 36 7.90 23.57 -4.01
C ALA A 36 7.84 23.92 -5.49
N GLU A 37 8.79 24.70 -6.02
CA GLU A 37 8.84 25.03 -7.45
C GLU A 37 9.12 23.79 -8.33
N LEU A 38 9.98 22.88 -7.86
CA LEU A 38 10.23 21.60 -8.53
C LEU A 38 8.96 20.74 -8.56
N VAL A 39 8.30 20.56 -7.40
CA VAL A 39 7.07 19.77 -7.30
C VAL A 39 5.94 20.39 -8.13
N LYS A 40 5.81 21.72 -8.17
CA LYS A 40 4.82 22.40 -9.02
C LYS A 40 5.02 22.06 -10.49
N THR A 41 6.28 22.04 -10.95
CA THR A 41 6.60 21.68 -12.34
C THR A 41 6.24 20.22 -12.61
N ILE A 42 6.63 19.30 -11.73
CA ILE A 42 6.30 17.87 -11.85
C ILE A 42 4.78 17.66 -11.85
N ALA A 43 4.06 18.27 -10.90
CA ALA A 43 2.62 18.10 -10.75
C ALA A 43 1.86 18.63 -11.96
N TRP A 44 2.26 19.77 -12.52
CA TRP A 44 1.66 20.32 -13.73
C TRP A 44 1.86 19.37 -14.91
N LYS A 45 3.11 18.99 -15.18
CA LYS A 45 3.44 18.11 -16.30
C LYS A 45 2.80 16.72 -16.18
N LEU A 46 2.75 16.17 -14.98
CA LEU A 46 2.06 14.91 -14.72
C LEU A 46 0.55 15.02 -14.96
N ALA A 47 -0.08 16.09 -14.47
CA ALA A 47 -1.53 16.29 -14.62
C ALA A 47 -1.97 16.42 -16.09
N PHE A 48 -1.10 16.96 -16.95
CA PHE A 48 -1.38 17.16 -18.38
C PHE A 48 -0.67 16.16 -19.30
N GLY A 49 0.07 15.19 -18.75
CA GLY A 49 0.85 14.23 -19.55
C GLY A 49 1.88 14.89 -20.46
N GLU A 50 2.54 15.95 -20.01
CA GLU A 50 3.47 16.73 -20.84
C GLU A 50 4.83 16.02 -21.02
N GLY A 51 4.86 15.07 -21.95
CA GLY A 51 6.06 14.34 -22.37
C GLY A 51 6.04 12.86 -21.95
N GLU A 52 6.76 12.03 -22.70
CA GLU A 52 6.74 10.56 -22.57
C GLU A 52 7.00 10.09 -21.13
N ILE A 53 7.98 10.67 -20.43
CA ILE A 53 8.27 10.32 -19.04
C ILE A 53 7.08 10.57 -18.09
N TYR A 54 6.29 11.62 -18.34
CA TYR A 54 5.12 11.95 -17.52
C TYR A 54 3.92 11.08 -17.85
N GLU A 55 3.75 10.68 -19.11
CA GLU A 55 2.78 9.65 -19.51
C GLU A 55 3.09 8.33 -18.78
N VAL A 56 4.36 7.90 -18.78
CA VAL A 56 4.81 6.69 -18.08
C VAL A 56 4.57 6.80 -16.57
N ILE A 57 4.93 7.91 -15.92
CA ILE A 57 4.67 8.12 -14.48
C ILE A 57 3.14 8.09 -14.21
N GLY A 58 2.34 8.63 -15.12
CA GLY A 58 0.88 8.68 -15.05
C GLY A 58 0.22 7.29 -15.05
N GLU A 59 0.90 6.25 -15.51
CA GLU A 59 0.38 4.88 -15.49
C GLU A 59 0.34 4.27 -14.08
N GLY A 60 0.92 4.93 -13.07
CA GLY A 60 0.94 4.48 -11.69
C GLY A 60 2.22 3.74 -11.31
N VAL A 61 2.51 3.72 -10.01
CA VAL A 61 3.85 3.45 -9.46
C VAL A 61 4.50 2.14 -9.92
N ARG A 62 3.76 1.02 -9.95
CA ARG A 62 4.30 -0.30 -10.34
C ARG A 62 4.63 -0.38 -11.83
N ARG A 63 3.70 0.06 -12.70
CA ARG A 63 3.91 0.08 -14.15
C ARG A 63 4.98 1.07 -14.55
N ALA A 64 4.93 2.27 -13.97
CA ALA A 64 5.92 3.31 -14.19
C ALA A 64 7.33 2.84 -13.79
N ALA A 65 7.48 2.21 -12.61
CA ALA A 65 8.79 1.72 -12.16
C ALA A 65 9.45 0.79 -13.19
N LYS A 66 8.71 -0.24 -13.65
CA LYS A 66 9.23 -1.20 -14.64
C LYS A 66 9.58 -0.54 -15.98
N LYS A 67 8.73 0.38 -16.46
CA LYS A 67 9.02 1.14 -17.70
C LYS A 67 10.21 2.09 -17.55
N LEU A 68 10.37 2.71 -16.38
CA LEU A 68 11.50 3.59 -16.09
C LEU A 68 12.81 2.81 -15.99
N ASP A 69 12.77 1.55 -15.54
CA ASP A 69 13.94 0.67 -15.58
C ASP A 69 14.46 0.50 -17.01
N ASP A 70 13.55 0.30 -17.98
CA ASP A 70 13.89 0.21 -19.40
C ASP A 70 14.33 1.56 -19.98
N MET A 71 13.60 2.65 -19.70
CA MET A 71 13.91 4.00 -20.22
C MET A 71 15.27 4.52 -19.76
N PHE A 72 15.71 4.14 -18.56
CA PHE A 72 16.94 4.61 -17.94
C PHE A 72 17.92 3.46 -17.65
N GLU A 73 17.94 2.43 -18.49
CA GLU A 73 18.71 1.20 -18.32
C GLU A 73 20.18 1.46 -17.97
N GLU A 74 20.83 2.42 -18.64
CA GLU A 74 22.23 2.77 -18.40
C GLU A 74 22.44 3.39 -17.01
N ASN A 75 21.50 4.19 -16.52
CA ASN A 75 21.55 4.75 -15.16
C ASN A 75 21.28 3.67 -14.11
N VAL A 76 20.34 2.76 -14.38
CA VAL A 76 20.03 1.60 -13.54
C VAL A 76 21.27 0.72 -13.38
N LYS A 77 21.94 0.35 -14.48
CA LYS A 77 23.20 -0.41 -14.47
C LYS A 77 24.28 0.32 -13.68
N LYS A 78 24.44 1.62 -13.91
CA LYS A 78 25.47 2.44 -13.25
C LYS A 78 25.25 2.57 -11.75
N GLU A 79 24.03 2.83 -11.31
CA GLU A 79 23.67 3.00 -9.90
C GLU A 79 23.42 1.64 -9.21
N ASN A 80 23.37 0.55 -9.99
CA ASN A 80 23.07 -0.81 -9.57
C ASN A 80 21.80 -0.89 -8.70
N ILE A 81 20.73 -0.25 -9.17
CA ILE A 81 19.43 -0.26 -8.51
C ILE A 81 18.29 -0.02 -9.51
N LEU A 82 17.21 -0.77 -9.35
CA LEU A 82 15.99 -0.60 -10.12
C LEU A 82 15.06 0.46 -9.50
N PHE A 83 14.18 1.05 -10.32
CA PHE A 83 13.10 1.90 -9.84
C PHE A 83 12.13 1.13 -8.95
N GLU A 84 11.85 -0.14 -9.27
CA GLU A 84 11.00 -1.01 -8.45
C GLU A 84 11.54 -1.24 -7.03
N ASP A 85 12.88 -1.26 -6.86
CA ASP A 85 13.54 -1.39 -5.55
C ASP A 85 13.32 -0.18 -4.64
N LEU A 86 12.94 0.97 -5.21
CA LEU A 86 12.77 2.23 -4.49
C LEU A 86 11.33 2.54 -4.13
N ALA A 87 10.37 2.06 -4.93
CA ALA A 87 8.97 2.40 -4.81
C ALA A 87 8.28 1.66 -3.66
N VAL A 88 7.28 2.27 -3.01
CA VAL A 88 6.46 1.61 -1.98
C VAL A 88 5.06 1.37 -2.54
N TYR A 89 4.72 0.10 -2.79
CA TYR A 89 3.42 -0.31 -3.28
C TYR A 89 3.11 -1.76 -2.93
N VAL A 90 1.83 -2.10 -2.93
CA VAL A 90 1.34 -3.48 -2.81
C VAL A 90 0.92 -3.96 -4.20
N PRO A 91 1.57 -4.98 -4.77
CA PRO A 91 1.19 -5.51 -6.08
C PRO A 91 -0.07 -6.38 -6.00
N PHE A 92 -0.87 -6.33 -7.07
CA PHE A 92 -2.06 -7.16 -7.22
C PHE A 92 -2.26 -7.52 -8.70
N GLY A 93 -2.37 -8.81 -8.98
CA GLY A 93 -2.45 -9.35 -10.34
C GLY A 93 -1.23 -9.02 -11.21
N PRO A 94 -1.37 -9.07 -12.55
CA PRO A 94 -0.26 -8.91 -13.49
C PRO A 94 0.43 -7.54 -13.40
N ASP A 95 -0.34 -6.46 -13.23
CA ASP A 95 0.14 -5.07 -13.33
C ASP A 95 -0.49 -4.11 -12.31
N GLY A 96 -1.49 -4.55 -11.55
CA GLY A 96 -2.18 -3.73 -10.57
C GLY A 96 -1.31 -3.42 -9.36
N SER A 97 -1.54 -2.27 -8.74
CA SER A 97 -0.89 -1.92 -7.48
C SER A 97 -1.66 -0.82 -6.77
N LEU A 98 -1.50 -0.74 -5.44
CA LEU A 98 -1.82 0.47 -4.70
C LEU A 98 -0.68 0.86 -3.78
N THR A 99 -0.45 2.17 -3.63
CA THR A 99 0.40 2.70 -2.58
C THR A 99 -0.35 2.58 -1.24
N PRO A 100 0.28 2.09 -0.16
CA PRO A 100 -0.36 2.00 1.14
C PRO A 100 -0.80 3.38 1.64
N ALA A 101 -1.87 3.42 2.45
CA ALA A 101 -2.27 4.64 3.15
C ALA A 101 -1.10 5.19 3.99
N MET A 102 -1.08 6.50 4.28
CA MET A 102 0.01 7.22 4.97
C MET A 102 0.35 6.73 6.40
N TYR A 103 -0.26 5.65 6.86
CA TYR A 103 0.02 5.02 8.13
C TYR A 103 1.06 3.90 7.94
N TRP A 104 2.14 3.92 8.71
CA TRP A 104 3.23 2.94 8.61
C TRP A 104 2.96 1.63 9.37
N GLY A 105 1.70 1.22 9.50
CA GLY A 105 1.31 -0.07 10.07
C GLY A 105 1.50 -1.25 9.10
N PRO A 106 2.08 -2.39 9.53
CA PRO A 106 2.32 -3.55 8.67
C PRO A 106 1.08 -4.06 7.93
N GLY A 107 -0.12 -3.90 8.50
CA GLY A 107 -1.38 -4.27 7.86
C GLY A 107 -1.66 -3.55 6.52
N ASN A 108 -1.03 -2.40 6.26
CA ASN A 108 -1.24 -1.65 5.00
C ASN A 108 -0.55 -2.27 3.79
N ILE A 109 0.41 -3.17 4.01
CA ILE A 109 1.11 -3.88 2.92
C ILE A 109 0.70 -5.35 2.80
N MET A 110 -0.23 -5.81 3.64
CA MET A 110 -0.70 -7.19 3.62
C MET A 110 -1.63 -7.48 2.42
N PRO A 111 -1.67 -8.73 1.95
CA PRO A 111 -2.51 -9.14 0.82
C PRO A 111 -3.98 -9.25 1.24
N LEU A 112 -4.70 -8.13 1.22
CA LEU A 112 -6.14 -8.07 1.51
C LEU A 112 -6.96 -8.05 0.22
N PRO A 113 -8.25 -8.44 0.25
CA PRO A 113 -9.12 -8.40 -0.93
C PRO A 113 -9.25 -7.02 -1.54
N ILE A 114 -9.20 -5.97 -0.72
CA ILE A 114 -9.18 -4.58 -1.17
C ILE A 114 -7.98 -3.89 -0.53
N ILE A 115 -6.94 -3.67 -1.32
CA ILE A 115 -5.70 -3.04 -0.86
C ILE A 115 -5.81 -1.51 -0.82
N GLY A 116 -5.03 -0.90 0.08
CA GLY A 116 -4.79 0.54 0.19
C GLY A 116 -5.99 1.45 0.48
N LYS A 117 -7.13 0.88 0.85
CA LYS A 117 -8.17 1.54 1.64
C LYS A 117 -7.90 1.40 3.15
N TYR A 118 -8.71 2.04 3.98
CA TYR A 118 -8.72 1.82 5.44
C TYR A 118 -9.31 0.47 5.86
N LEU A 119 -9.54 -0.44 4.90
CA LEU A 119 -10.01 -1.82 5.09
C LEU A 119 -8.91 -2.75 5.66
N THR A 120 -8.15 -2.26 6.63
CA THR A 120 -7.07 -2.98 7.30
C THR A 120 -6.84 -2.42 8.70
N TYR A 121 -6.06 -3.14 9.49
CA TYR A 121 -5.55 -2.63 10.75
C TYR A 121 -4.24 -1.86 10.52
N TYR A 122 -4.34 -0.53 10.48
CA TYR A 122 -3.26 0.37 10.07
C TYR A 122 -2.44 0.99 11.22
N HIS A 123 -2.59 0.51 12.47
CA HIS A 123 -1.75 1.00 13.58
C HIS A 123 -0.35 0.40 13.52
N GLY A 124 0.61 1.11 14.11
CA GLY A 124 1.99 0.66 14.26
C GLY A 124 2.13 -0.45 15.30
N ILE A 125 1.72 -1.67 14.94
CA ILE A 125 1.94 -2.89 15.72
C ILE A 125 2.49 -3.97 14.80
N PHE A 126 3.29 -4.87 15.34
CA PHE A 126 3.77 -6.03 14.62
C PHE A 126 3.36 -7.28 15.40
N LEU A 127 2.56 -8.14 14.77
CA LEU A 127 2.02 -9.35 15.39
C LEU A 127 2.49 -10.58 14.61
N GLU A 128 2.19 -11.77 15.10
CA GLU A 128 2.22 -12.96 14.25
C GLU A 128 1.27 -12.78 13.05
N PRO A 129 1.62 -13.35 11.88
CA PRO A 129 0.86 -13.14 10.65
C PRO A 129 -0.61 -13.53 10.78
N GLU A 130 -0.93 -14.59 11.51
CA GLU A 130 -2.31 -15.04 11.74
C GLU A 130 -3.10 -14.03 12.60
N ASP A 131 -2.48 -13.50 13.65
CA ASP A 131 -3.11 -12.50 14.52
C ASP A 131 -3.32 -11.18 13.79
N LEU A 132 -2.37 -10.79 12.92
CA LEU A 132 -2.52 -9.63 12.07
C LEU A 132 -3.64 -9.82 11.05
N ALA A 133 -3.78 -11.01 10.45
CA ALA A 133 -4.87 -11.32 9.53
C ALA A 133 -6.25 -11.22 10.20
N VAL A 134 -6.39 -11.78 11.42
CA VAL A 134 -7.63 -11.66 12.21
C VAL A 134 -7.98 -10.20 12.48
N LYS A 135 -7.01 -9.38 12.89
CA LYS A 135 -7.25 -7.95 13.15
C LYS A 135 -7.54 -7.16 11.88
N ALA A 136 -6.80 -7.41 10.80
CA ALA A 136 -6.93 -6.70 9.54
C ALA A 136 -8.30 -6.97 8.90
N LEU A 137 -8.69 -8.25 8.77
CA LEU A 137 -10.00 -8.62 8.23
C LEU A 137 -11.15 -8.23 9.14
N GLY A 138 -11.00 -8.37 10.46
CA GLY A 138 -12.00 -7.88 11.41
C GLY A 138 -12.26 -6.38 11.22
N ARG A 139 -11.20 -5.60 10.96
CA ARG A 139 -11.36 -4.17 10.65
C ARG A 139 -11.96 -3.93 9.27
N ALA A 140 -11.56 -4.69 8.24
CA ALA A 140 -12.12 -4.59 6.90
C ALA A 140 -13.65 -4.78 6.91
N ILE A 141 -14.13 -5.84 7.57
CA ILE A 141 -15.56 -6.15 7.71
C ILE A 141 -16.31 -4.99 8.40
N LYS A 142 -15.73 -4.42 9.45
CA LYS A 142 -16.36 -3.31 10.19
C LYS A 142 -16.30 -1.97 9.46
N GLU A 143 -15.24 -1.67 8.70
CA GLU A 143 -15.20 -0.46 7.87
C GLU A 143 -16.22 -0.54 6.71
N LEU A 144 -16.51 -1.73 6.19
CA LEU A 144 -17.58 -1.92 5.20
C LEU A 144 -18.98 -1.55 5.72
N TYR A 145 -19.21 -1.49 7.05
CA TYR A 145 -20.45 -0.90 7.58
C TYR A 145 -20.62 0.55 7.11
N SER A 146 -19.53 1.32 7.14
CA SER A 146 -19.55 2.72 6.73
C SER A 146 -19.62 2.86 5.20
N GLU A 147 -18.85 2.06 4.45
CA GLU A 147 -18.84 2.13 2.99
C GLU A 147 -20.17 1.68 2.37
N GLU A 148 -20.73 0.54 2.78
CA GLU A 148 -22.00 0.02 2.24
C GLU A 148 -23.21 0.73 2.85
N GLY A 149 -23.14 1.11 4.12
CA GLY A 149 -24.24 1.78 4.82
C GLY A 149 -24.34 3.29 4.55
N GLY A 150 -23.39 3.86 3.80
CA GLY A 150 -23.37 5.30 3.48
C GLY A 150 -23.11 6.21 4.68
N LEU A 151 -22.46 5.70 5.73
CA LEU A 151 -22.12 6.48 6.92
C LEU A 151 -20.67 6.93 6.87
N CYS A 152 -20.40 8.19 7.22
CA CYS A 152 -19.01 8.66 7.30
C CYS A 152 -18.22 7.83 8.32
N ARG A 153 -17.04 7.33 7.93
CA ARG A 153 -16.15 6.50 8.79
C ARG A 153 -15.80 7.14 10.15
N PHE A 154 -15.93 8.46 10.30
CA PHE A 154 -15.71 9.14 11.57
C PHE A 154 -16.76 8.79 12.63
N HIS A 155 -17.84 8.13 12.23
CA HIS A 155 -18.87 7.58 13.10
C HIS A 155 -18.60 6.13 13.50
N ARG A 156 -17.40 5.58 13.23
CA ARG A 156 -17.00 4.23 13.67
C ARG A 156 -17.28 3.99 15.16
N ARG A 157 -17.40 2.71 15.54
CA ARG A 157 -17.91 2.24 16.83
C ARG A 157 -19.41 2.50 16.97
N TRP A 158 -19.83 3.72 17.32
CA TRP A 158 -21.24 3.97 17.61
C TRP A 158 -22.13 3.76 16.37
N GLY A 159 -21.63 4.12 15.17
CA GLY A 159 -22.32 3.90 13.91
C GLY A 159 -22.48 2.43 13.57
N GLU A 160 -21.54 1.58 13.99
CA GLU A 160 -21.60 0.12 13.78
C GLU A 160 -22.77 -0.51 14.56
N GLU A 161 -23.17 0.08 15.68
CA GLU A 161 -24.31 -0.37 16.50
C GLU A 161 -25.67 0.13 15.99
N ILE A 162 -25.69 1.28 15.30
CA ILE A 162 -26.91 1.96 14.87
C ILE A 162 -27.27 1.61 13.41
N LEU A 163 -26.29 1.37 12.55
CA LEU A 163 -26.52 1.13 11.12
C LEU A 163 -27.49 -0.02 10.83
N PRO A 164 -27.37 -1.22 11.44
CA PRO A 164 -28.34 -2.29 11.18
C PRO A 164 -29.78 -1.86 11.48
N LYS A 165 -29.99 -1.09 12.56
CA LYS A 165 -31.31 -0.58 12.96
C LYS A 165 -31.84 0.47 11.99
N LEU A 166 -30.97 1.32 11.46
CA LEU A 166 -31.36 2.31 10.45
C LEU A 166 -31.76 1.65 9.13
N ILE A 167 -31.06 0.59 8.73
CA ILE A 167 -31.41 -0.18 7.52
C ILE A 167 -32.76 -0.86 7.73
N GLU A 168 -32.98 -1.47 8.90
CA GLU A 168 -34.26 -2.09 9.24
C GLU A 168 -35.41 -1.08 9.22
N GLU A 169 -35.26 0.08 9.87
CA GLU A 169 -36.30 1.11 9.92
C GLU A 169 -36.57 1.73 8.55
N ALA A 170 -35.52 2.02 7.77
CA ALA A 170 -35.66 2.70 6.48
C ALA A 170 -36.15 1.78 5.36
N TYR A 171 -35.76 0.50 5.38
CA TYR A 171 -35.99 -0.42 4.26
C TYR A 171 -36.79 -1.68 4.64
N GLY A 172 -37.07 -1.92 5.93
CA GLY A 172 -37.70 -3.15 6.39
C GLY A 172 -36.82 -4.39 6.27
N ILE A 173 -35.49 -4.20 6.23
CA ILE A 173 -34.51 -5.28 6.04
C ILE A 173 -33.71 -5.47 7.33
N GLU A 174 -33.91 -6.60 7.99
CA GLU A 174 -33.03 -7.06 9.06
C GLU A 174 -31.76 -7.66 8.45
N VAL A 175 -30.59 -7.13 8.83
CA VAL A 175 -29.31 -7.53 8.25
C VAL A 175 -28.25 -7.79 9.32
N ASN A 176 -27.64 -8.98 9.26
CA ASN A 176 -26.38 -9.22 9.94
C ASN A 176 -25.23 -8.64 9.11
N MET A 177 -24.87 -7.40 9.41
CA MET A 177 -23.84 -6.66 8.66
C MET A 177 -22.46 -7.33 8.66
N ASP A 178 -22.08 -8.06 9.71
CA ASP A 178 -20.79 -8.79 9.73
C ASP A 178 -20.77 -9.93 8.72
N GLU A 179 -21.86 -10.69 8.63
CA GLU A 179 -22.02 -11.77 7.66
C GLU A 179 -22.16 -11.21 6.23
N HIS A 180 -22.98 -10.17 6.06
CA HIS A 180 -23.17 -9.48 4.79
C HIS A 180 -21.84 -8.96 4.21
N ASN A 181 -21.04 -8.28 5.04
CA ASN A 181 -19.77 -7.70 4.61
C ASN A 181 -18.70 -8.77 4.37
N ARG A 182 -18.70 -9.87 5.14
CA ARG A 182 -17.81 -11.02 4.86
C ARG A 182 -18.16 -11.65 3.51
N GLU A 183 -19.44 -11.83 3.24
CA GLU A 183 -19.93 -12.34 1.95
C GLU A 183 -19.59 -11.39 0.80
N LEU A 184 -19.66 -10.07 1.01
CA LEU A 184 -19.21 -9.08 0.02
C LEU A 184 -17.72 -9.24 -0.30
N LEU A 185 -16.85 -9.35 0.72
CA LEU A 185 -15.43 -9.61 0.49
C LEU A 185 -15.21 -10.92 -0.29
N ARG A 186 -15.95 -11.99 0.05
CA ARG A 186 -15.89 -13.27 -0.68
C ARG A 186 -16.24 -13.10 -2.16
N LYS A 187 -17.30 -12.33 -2.48
CA LYS A 187 -17.70 -12.02 -3.86
C LYS A 187 -16.65 -11.20 -4.61
N ILE A 188 -15.99 -10.26 -3.94
CA ILE A 188 -14.90 -9.46 -4.52
C ILE A 188 -13.73 -10.37 -4.89
N ILE A 189 -13.34 -11.30 -4.01
CA ILE A 189 -12.29 -12.28 -4.32
C ILE A 189 -12.67 -13.14 -5.53
N GLU A 190 -13.91 -13.64 -5.58
CA GLU A 190 -14.39 -14.38 -6.75
C GLU A 190 -14.31 -13.57 -8.04
N TYR A 191 -14.68 -12.29 -7.98
CA TYR A 191 -14.61 -11.38 -9.11
C TYR A 191 -13.17 -11.16 -9.57
N ASP A 192 -12.27 -10.84 -8.63
CA ASP A 192 -10.85 -10.59 -8.93
C ASP A 192 -10.21 -11.81 -9.59
N LYS A 193 -10.48 -13.01 -9.04
CA LYS A 193 -10.02 -14.27 -9.63
C LYS A 193 -10.50 -14.45 -11.07
N LYS A 194 -11.79 -14.19 -11.34
CA LYS A 194 -12.37 -14.26 -12.70
C LYS A 194 -11.76 -13.21 -13.64
N ALA A 195 -11.37 -12.06 -13.11
CA ALA A 195 -10.67 -11.00 -13.84
C ALA A 195 -9.17 -11.30 -14.04
N GLY A 196 -8.64 -12.38 -13.48
CA GLY A 196 -7.21 -12.74 -13.56
C GLY A 196 -6.33 -11.97 -12.57
N TYR A 197 -6.92 -11.32 -11.57
CA TYR A 197 -6.22 -10.60 -10.51
C TYR A 197 -6.23 -11.41 -9.20
N LYS A 198 -5.09 -11.40 -8.52
CA LYS A 198 -4.86 -12.09 -7.26
C LYS A 198 -3.71 -11.44 -6.50
N PRO A 199 -3.59 -11.62 -5.18
CA PRO A 199 -2.45 -11.14 -4.44
C PRO A 199 -1.12 -11.58 -5.06
N VAL A 200 -0.14 -10.69 -5.04
CA VAL A 200 1.24 -10.96 -5.45
C VAL A 200 2.13 -10.62 -4.28
N PHE A 201 3.16 -11.45 -4.04
CA PHE A 201 4.17 -11.14 -3.03
C PHE A 201 4.87 -9.81 -3.36
N TRP A 202 5.43 -9.14 -2.36
CA TRP A 202 6.09 -7.85 -2.53
C TRP A 202 7.25 -7.94 -3.52
N GLU A 203 7.12 -7.22 -4.63
CA GLU A 203 8.19 -7.08 -5.64
C GLU A 203 9.25 -6.07 -5.20
N SER A 204 8.84 -5.01 -4.50
CA SER A 204 9.73 -3.93 -4.10
C SER A 204 10.60 -4.28 -2.90
N LYS A 205 11.92 -4.14 -3.06
CA LYS A 205 12.88 -4.20 -1.96
C LYS A 205 12.55 -3.17 -0.87
N ARG A 206 12.10 -1.97 -1.22
CA ARG A 206 11.75 -0.92 -0.23
C ARG A 206 10.63 -1.38 0.70
N VAL A 207 9.66 -2.15 0.21
CA VAL A 207 8.58 -2.69 1.04
C VAL A 207 9.12 -3.70 2.05
N ILE A 208 10.04 -4.57 1.64
CA ILE A 208 10.71 -5.54 2.53
C ILE A 208 11.58 -4.82 3.58
N ASP A 209 12.35 -3.81 3.16
CA ASP A 209 13.14 -2.97 4.07
C ASP A 209 12.23 -2.28 5.10
N TYR A 210 11.12 -1.70 4.66
CA TYR A 210 10.11 -1.10 5.53
C TYR A 210 9.55 -2.12 6.53
N PHE A 211 9.13 -3.30 6.06
CA PHE A 211 8.55 -4.34 6.90
C PHE A 211 9.55 -4.84 7.96
N THR A 212 10.81 -4.99 7.57
CA THR A 212 11.92 -5.35 8.47
C THR A 212 12.13 -4.29 9.54
N LEU A 213 12.16 -3.01 9.16
CA LEU A 213 12.28 -1.90 10.12
C LEU A 213 11.04 -1.79 11.03
N ALA A 214 9.85 -2.06 10.52
CA ALA A 214 8.63 -2.08 11.31
C ALA A 214 8.67 -3.18 12.39
N ALA A 215 9.24 -4.35 12.09
CA ALA A 215 9.45 -5.40 13.10
C ALA A 215 10.32 -4.91 14.26
N LYS A 216 11.40 -4.17 13.96
CA LYS A 216 12.25 -3.55 14.97
C LYS A 216 11.53 -2.48 15.77
N GLU A 217 10.92 -1.52 15.06
CA GLU A 217 10.26 -0.34 15.66
C GLU A 217 9.13 -0.74 16.61
N TYR A 218 8.38 -1.79 16.27
CA TYR A 218 7.24 -2.27 17.05
C TYR A 218 7.56 -3.44 17.98
N GLY A 219 8.85 -3.69 18.25
CA GLY A 219 9.30 -4.63 19.29
C GLY A 219 9.14 -6.12 18.96
N ALA A 220 9.03 -6.49 17.69
CA ALA A 220 8.99 -7.88 17.25
C ALA A 220 10.41 -8.42 16.99
N GLU A 221 11.22 -8.53 18.05
CA GLU A 221 12.66 -8.88 17.97
C GLU A 221 12.93 -10.16 17.19
N LYS A 222 12.16 -11.24 17.46
CA LYS A 222 12.31 -12.53 16.77
C LYS A 222 12.10 -12.40 15.26
N TRP A 223 11.09 -11.63 14.85
CA TRP A 223 10.83 -11.39 13.44
C TRP A 223 11.87 -10.47 12.82
N TYR A 224 12.32 -9.45 13.54
CA TYR A 224 13.39 -8.58 13.06
C TYR A 224 14.70 -9.34 12.82
N GLU A 225 15.10 -10.20 13.77
CA GLU A 225 16.27 -11.07 13.62
C GLU A 225 16.13 -12.01 12.43
N LYS A 226 14.97 -12.66 12.32
CA LYS A 226 14.67 -13.58 11.22
C LYS A 226 14.68 -12.87 9.86
N LEU A 227 14.01 -11.72 9.73
CA LEU A 227 13.99 -10.89 8.53
C LEU A 227 15.37 -10.36 8.16
N THR A 228 16.19 -10.00 9.15
CA THR A 228 17.58 -9.55 8.90
C THR A 228 18.46 -10.70 8.38
N LYS A 229 18.25 -11.92 8.89
CA LYS A 229 19.06 -13.10 8.53
C LYS A 229 18.62 -13.76 7.22
N GLU A 230 17.32 -13.91 7.02
CA GLU A 230 16.72 -14.68 5.93
C GLU A 230 16.13 -13.79 4.82
N GLY A 231 15.98 -12.49 5.07
CA GLY A 231 15.56 -11.51 4.07
C GLY A 231 14.20 -11.83 3.47
N ILE A 232 14.17 -11.95 2.14
CA ILE A 232 12.96 -12.17 1.35
C ILE A 232 12.22 -13.47 1.73
N GLU A 233 12.93 -14.51 2.16
CA GLU A 233 12.29 -15.80 2.47
C GLU A 233 11.47 -15.72 3.75
N ALA A 234 11.96 -15.03 4.79
CA ALA A 234 11.18 -14.75 5.99
C ALA A 234 9.99 -13.82 5.71
N ALA A 235 10.16 -12.85 4.79
CA ALA A 235 9.07 -11.98 4.37
C ALA A 235 7.97 -12.77 3.62
N LYS A 236 8.35 -13.68 2.71
CA LYS A 236 7.42 -14.60 2.02
C LYS A 236 6.69 -15.51 2.99
N GLU A 237 7.39 -16.07 3.97
CA GLU A 237 6.76 -16.90 5.01
C GLU A 237 5.66 -16.11 5.74
N TYR A 238 5.98 -14.90 6.21
CA TYR A 238 5.02 -14.05 6.91
C TYR A 238 3.81 -13.76 6.03
N TRP A 239 4.05 -13.31 4.80
CA TRP A 239 3.02 -12.97 3.81
C TRP A 239 2.12 -14.17 3.51
N GLN A 240 2.72 -15.36 3.33
CA GLN A 240 1.99 -16.58 3.01
C GLN A 240 1.12 -17.08 4.17
N ARG A 241 1.65 -17.02 5.40
CA ARG A 241 0.88 -17.34 6.62
C ARG A 241 -0.28 -16.38 6.82
N PHE A 242 -0.07 -15.09 6.56
CA PHE A 242 -1.14 -14.10 6.59
C PHE A 242 -2.22 -14.46 5.56
N LEU A 243 -1.82 -14.74 4.31
CA LEU A 243 -2.75 -15.06 3.22
C LEU A 243 -3.57 -16.32 3.55
N TRP A 244 -2.96 -17.39 4.06
CA TRP A 244 -3.71 -18.59 4.44
C TRP A 244 -4.74 -18.30 5.52
N LYS A 245 -4.41 -17.45 6.50
CA LYS A 245 -5.37 -17.07 7.53
C LYS A 245 -6.49 -16.18 6.98
N GLU A 246 -6.17 -15.31 6.03
CA GLU A 246 -7.13 -14.49 5.29
C GLU A 246 -8.15 -15.39 4.54
N GLU A 247 -7.65 -16.36 3.77
CA GLU A 247 -8.47 -17.35 3.05
C GLU A 247 -9.35 -18.18 4.00
N GLU A 248 -8.81 -18.59 5.16
CA GLU A 248 -9.56 -19.31 6.20
C GLU A 248 -10.71 -18.46 6.75
N ILE A 249 -10.45 -17.19 7.07
CA ILE A 249 -11.46 -16.29 7.66
C ILE A 249 -12.57 -15.99 6.64
N ILE A 250 -12.23 -15.74 5.38
CA ILE A 250 -13.25 -15.40 4.36
C ILE A 250 -13.96 -16.64 3.82
N GLY A 251 -13.30 -17.81 3.86
CA GLY A 251 -13.86 -19.07 3.37
C GLY A 251 -13.72 -19.25 1.86
N ILE A 252 -12.72 -18.60 1.24
CA ILE A 252 -12.40 -18.76 -0.18
C ILE A 252 -10.89 -18.66 -0.39
N LYS A 253 -10.35 -19.48 -1.30
CA LYS A 253 -8.93 -19.45 -1.68
C LYS A 253 -8.68 -18.59 -2.91
N TRP A 254 -7.50 -18.00 -2.99
CA TRP A 254 -7.00 -17.26 -4.15
C TRP A 254 -6.42 -18.16 -5.25
N ASP A 255 -6.20 -19.44 -4.97
CA ASP A 255 -5.59 -20.42 -5.88
C ASP A 255 -4.20 -19.99 -6.40
N ILE A 256 -3.40 -19.39 -5.50
CA ILE A 256 -2.01 -19.03 -5.77
C ILE A 256 -1.15 -20.30 -5.68
N LYS A 257 -0.33 -20.56 -6.69
CA LYS A 257 0.66 -21.63 -6.64
C LYS A 257 1.77 -21.20 -5.68
N SER A 258 1.98 -21.97 -4.62
CA SER A 258 3.12 -21.88 -3.71
C SER A 258 4.43 -22.18 -4.43
#